data_AF-A0A1F0BSJ3-F1
#
_entry.id   AF-A0A1F0BSJ3-F1
#
_cell.length_a   1.000
_cell.length_b   1.000
_cell.length_c   1.000
_cell.angle_alpha   90.00
_cell.angle_beta   90.00
_cell.angle_gamma   90.00
#
_symmetry.space_group_name_H-M   'P 1'
#
loop_
_entity.id
_entity.type
_entity.pdbx_description
1 polymer ?
#
loop_
_entity_poly.entity_id
_entity_poly.type
_entity_poly.pdbx_seq_one_letter_code
_entity_poly.pdbx_strand_id
1 'polypeptide(L)'
;MNKRSKRARSGKVKRSINIALLTIYVLLGGFLLFLIFRHNILAFRYLNVITATVVILVALASLLLIIYRKAEKFTIFFLTLAILMSSVSFFALQQFVGFTSHINSTSNYSEYSMSVVVLKDSDVHNVTQLDSVTGPTDTDNDNIQKLIADIKTSQSKELTVEQSTSYLAAYKSLVSGEAKAIVLNSVFENIIESEYPDYASKIRKIYTKNITKEVAAPKVSKNKSFNVYVSGIDTYGPISSVSRSDVNILMTVNQDSKKILLTTTPRDSYVPIADGGNNQKDKLTHAGIYGVDSSIHTLENLYGVDINYYVRLNFTTFLKLIDLLGGVDVYNDQEFTAHTNGKFYPVGNVHLDSEQALGFVRERYSLADGDRDRGRNQQKVIVAIIQKLTSTEALKNYSDILQGLQDSLQTNMPIETMMDLVNTQLESGGSYKVNSQDLKGTGRMGLPSYAMPDSNLYMMEIDDSSLAAAKSAIQDVMEGR
;
A
#
# COMPACT_ATOMS: atom_id res chain seq x y z
N MET A 1 38.02 -59.65 12.79
CA MET A 1 36.95 -58.73 13.29
C MET A 1 35.58 -59.36 13.08
N ASN A 2 34.91 -59.74 14.18
CA ASN A 2 33.77 -60.66 14.21
C ASN A 2 32.43 -59.97 13.81
N LYS A 3 31.53 -60.65 13.06
CA LYS A 3 30.24 -60.10 12.55
C LYS A 3 29.37 -59.45 13.65
N ARG A 4 29.44 -59.94 14.89
CA ARG A 4 28.73 -59.39 16.06
C ARG A 4 29.16 -57.97 16.45
N SER A 5 30.46 -57.65 16.34
CA SER A 5 31.02 -56.32 16.66
C SER A 5 30.57 -55.25 15.63
N LYS A 6 30.55 -55.60 14.33
CA LYS A 6 30.02 -54.72 13.28
C LYS A 6 28.53 -54.40 13.47
N ARG A 7 27.72 -55.37 13.89
CA ARG A 7 26.26 -55.20 14.11
C ARG A 7 25.97 -54.30 15.31
N ALA A 8 26.72 -54.44 16.41
CA ALA A 8 26.61 -53.59 17.59
C ALA A 8 27.06 -52.13 17.33
N ARG A 9 28.15 -51.94 16.57
CA ARG A 9 28.63 -50.60 16.16
C ARG A 9 27.63 -49.92 15.21
N SER A 10 27.03 -50.66 14.28
CA SER A 10 26.01 -50.16 13.35
C SER A 10 24.71 -49.71 14.06
N GLY A 11 24.26 -50.43 15.09
CA GLY A 11 23.10 -50.03 15.90
C GLY A 11 23.32 -48.75 16.70
N LYS A 12 24.51 -48.57 17.31
CA LYS A 12 24.88 -47.31 17.99
C LYS A 12 24.85 -46.12 17.04
N VAL A 13 25.41 -46.27 15.83
CA VAL A 13 25.43 -45.20 14.81
C VAL A 13 24.01 -44.81 14.39
N LYS A 14 23.13 -45.78 14.09
CA LYS A 14 21.74 -45.49 13.70
C LYS A 14 20.94 -44.80 14.81
N ARG A 15 21.18 -45.18 16.06
CA ARG A 15 20.56 -44.52 17.21
C ARG A 15 21.00 -43.05 17.32
N SER A 16 22.29 -42.77 17.15
CA SER A 16 22.78 -41.38 17.11
C SER A 16 22.16 -40.57 15.98
N ILE A 17 22.03 -41.15 14.78
CA ILE A 17 21.36 -40.51 13.63
C ILE A 17 19.89 -40.21 13.95
N ASN A 18 19.15 -41.18 14.48
CA ASN A 18 17.75 -40.98 14.85
C ASN A 18 17.57 -39.90 15.93
N ILE A 19 18.45 -39.84 16.93
CA ILE A 19 18.42 -38.78 17.95
C ILE A 19 18.68 -37.43 17.28
N ALA A 20 19.68 -37.32 16.41
CA ALA A 20 19.97 -36.07 15.71
C ALA A 20 18.79 -35.61 14.83
N LEU A 21 18.19 -36.52 14.06
CA LEU A 21 17.00 -36.22 13.24
C LEU A 21 15.81 -35.80 14.11
N LEU A 22 15.56 -36.48 15.23
CA LEU A 22 14.49 -36.11 16.16
C LEU A 22 14.73 -34.71 16.75
N THR A 23 15.97 -34.38 17.14
CA THR A 23 16.31 -33.04 17.63
C THR A 23 16.05 -31.98 16.56
N ILE A 24 16.48 -32.21 15.32
CA ILE A 24 16.22 -31.30 14.20
C ILE A 24 14.71 -31.13 13.99
N TYR A 25 13.97 -32.24 13.99
CA TYR A 25 12.52 -32.22 13.82
C TYR A 25 11.81 -31.43 14.93
N VAL A 26 12.20 -31.60 16.19
CA VAL A 26 11.60 -30.88 17.33
C VAL A 26 11.93 -29.39 17.27
N LEU A 27 13.16 -29.01 16.92
CA LEU A 27 13.53 -27.60 16.77
C LEU A 27 12.77 -26.93 15.61
N LEU A 28 12.77 -27.57 14.44
CA LEU A 28 12.06 -27.08 13.26
C LEU A 28 10.55 -27.03 13.48
N GLY A 29 9.98 -28.08 14.06
CA GLY A 29 8.56 -28.14 14.41
C GLY A 29 8.18 -27.10 15.45
N GLY A 30 9.02 -26.88 16.48
CA GLY A 30 8.81 -25.83 17.47
C GLY A 30 8.78 -24.43 16.86
N PHE A 31 9.71 -24.14 15.94
CA PHE A 31 9.77 -22.85 15.27
C PHE A 31 8.63 -22.66 14.25
N LEU A 32 8.24 -23.73 13.53
CA LEU A 32 7.05 -23.74 12.69
C LEU A 32 5.78 -23.43 13.49
N LEU A 33 5.58 -24.10 14.63
CA LEU A 33 4.43 -23.87 15.50
C LEU A 33 4.46 -22.46 16.09
N PHE A 34 5.64 -21.94 16.46
CA PHE A 34 5.78 -20.56 16.91
C PHE A 34 5.24 -19.58 15.86
N LEU A 35 5.61 -19.70 14.58
CA LEU A 35 5.07 -18.83 13.52
C LEU A 35 3.56 -18.97 13.37
N ILE A 36 3.06 -20.22 13.37
CA ILE A 36 1.63 -20.51 13.20
C ILE A 36 0.81 -19.81 14.28
N PHE A 37 1.18 -19.96 15.55
CA PHE A 37 0.44 -19.35 16.66
C PHE A 37 0.72 -17.86 16.81
N ARG A 38 1.92 -17.36 16.48
CA ARG A 38 2.26 -15.94 16.59
C ARG A 38 1.45 -15.08 15.61
N HIS A 39 1.21 -15.58 14.41
CA HIS A 39 0.55 -14.83 13.32
C HIS A 39 -0.84 -15.35 12.96
N ASN A 40 -1.49 -16.08 13.88
CA ASN A 40 -2.82 -16.68 13.67
C ASN A 40 -2.95 -17.50 12.38
N ILE A 41 -1.90 -18.18 11.92
CA ILE A 41 -1.96 -18.94 10.67
C ILE A 41 -2.74 -20.24 10.89
N LEU A 42 -3.63 -20.61 9.95
CA LEU A 42 -4.50 -21.79 10.06
C LEU A 42 -5.41 -21.80 11.30
N ALA A 43 -5.77 -20.63 11.82
CA ALA A 43 -6.66 -20.49 12.99
C ALA A 43 -8.15 -20.63 12.61
N PHE A 44 -8.47 -21.56 11.71
CA PHE A 44 -9.83 -21.95 11.34
C PHE A 44 -9.99 -23.46 11.56
N ARG A 45 -11.19 -23.90 11.98
CA ARG A 45 -11.54 -25.31 12.25
C ARG A 45 -10.54 -26.06 13.13
N TYR A 46 -9.90 -25.35 14.08
CA TYR A 46 -8.84 -25.86 14.94
C TYR A 46 -7.62 -26.44 14.18
N LEU A 47 -7.41 -26.06 12.92
CA LEU A 47 -6.38 -26.66 12.08
C LEU A 47 -4.97 -26.40 12.62
N ASN A 48 -4.70 -25.21 13.16
CA ASN A 48 -3.46 -24.91 13.89
C ASN A 48 -3.21 -25.86 15.08
N VAL A 49 -4.25 -26.18 15.87
CA VAL A 49 -4.20 -27.12 17.00
C VAL A 49 -3.99 -28.55 16.51
N ILE A 50 -4.65 -28.94 15.41
CA ILE A 50 -4.46 -30.25 14.77
C ILE A 50 -3.02 -30.39 14.28
N THR A 51 -2.48 -29.39 13.58
CA THR A 51 -1.09 -29.37 13.12
C THR A 51 -0.11 -29.48 14.31
N ALA A 52 -0.34 -28.73 15.39
CA ALA A 52 0.46 -28.84 16.62
C ALA A 52 0.42 -30.25 17.21
N THR A 53 -0.77 -30.84 17.29
CA THR A 53 -0.97 -32.19 17.81
C THR A 53 -0.25 -33.23 16.96
N VAL A 54 -0.35 -33.13 15.63
CA VAL A 54 0.36 -34.03 14.70
C VAL A 54 1.87 -33.91 14.87
N VAL A 55 2.41 -32.69 14.94
CA VAL A 55 3.85 -32.46 15.13
C VAL A 55 4.34 -33.08 16.45
N ILE A 56 3.60 -32.88 17.54
CA ILE A 56 3.92 -33.44 18.86
C ILE A 56 3.83 -34.98 18.84
N LEU A 57 2.77 -35.54 18.24
CA LEU A 57 2.58 -37.00 18.16
C LEU A 57 3.69 -37.68 17.35
N VAL A 58 4.13 -37.07 16.24
CA VAL A 58 5.28 -37.56 15.46
C VAL A 58 6.54 -37.56 16.31
N ALA A 59 6.82 -36.47 17.04
CA ALA A 59 7.99 -36.39 17.91
C ALA A 59 7.95 -37.46 19.02
N LEU A 60 6.80 -37.64 19.69
CA LEU A 60 6.62 -38.64 20.74
C LEU A 60 6.73 -40.07 20.22
N ALA A 61 6.08 -40.38 19.09
CA ALA A 61 6.15 -41.70 18.47
C ALA A 61 7.59 -42.06 18.05
N SER A 62 8.30 -41.11 17.42
CA SER A 62 9.71 -41.29 17.08
C SER A 62 10.59 -41.45 18.32
N LEU A 63 10.36 -40.67 19.39
CA LEU A 63 11.07 -40.83 20.66
C LEU A 63 10.87 -42.23 21.26
N LEU A 64 9.64 -42.73 21.29
CA LEU A 64 9.33 -44.07 21.79
C LEU A 64 10.04 -45.16 20.96
N LEU A 65 10.01 -45.08 19.63
CA LEU A 65 10.72 -46.02 18.76
C LEU A 65 12.24 -46.05 19.02
N ILE A 66 12.83 -44.88 19.28
CA ILE A 66 14.26 -44.73 19.61
C ILE A 66 14.57 -45.33 20.99
N ILE A 67 13.71 -45.10 21.99
CA ILE A 67 13.88 -45.62 23.36
C ILE A 67 13.77 -47.16 23.35
N TYR A 68 12.72 -47.70 22.74
CA TYR A 68 12.48 -49.15 22.67
C TYR A 68 13.34 -49.88 21.65
N ARG A 69 14.19 -49.15 20.89
CA ARG A 69 15.08 -49.69 19.84
C ARG A 69 14.33 -50.52 18.79
N LYS A 70 13.11 -50.10 18.44
CA LYS A 70 12.29 -50.76 17.41
C LYS A 70 12.35 -49.99 16.11
N ALA A 71 12.36 -50.72 14.98
CA ALA A 71 12.20 -50.17 13.64
C ALA A 71 13.15 -48.99 13.30
N GLU A 72 14.45 -49.10 13.64
CA GLU A 72 15.42 -48.00 13.51
C GLU A 72 15.51 -47.41 12.09
N LYS A 73 15.47 -48.24 11.04
CA LYS A 73 15.52 -47.77 9.63
C LYS A 73 14.25 -47.02 9.24
N PHE A 74 13.10 -47.51 9.70
CA PHE A 74 11.81 -46.88 9.46
C PHE A 74 11.75 -45.51 10.16
N THR A 75 12.27 -45.44 11.39
CA THR A 75 12.35 -44.18 12.15
C THR A 75 13.20 -43.14 11.43
N ILE A 76 14.35 -43.54 10.85
CA ILE A 76 15.19 -42.64 10.04
C ILE A 76 14.40 -42.12 8.84
N PHE A 77 13.80 -43.02 8.05
CA PHE A 77 13.03 -42.64 6.86
C PHE A 77 11.88 -41.68 7.21
N PHE A 78 11.12 -42.02 8.25
CA PHE A 78 9.96 -41.23 8.68
C PHE A 78 10.36 -39.85 9.20
N LEU A 79 11.40 -39.76 10.03
CA LEU A 79 11.91 -38.47 10.51
C LEU A 79 12.46 -37.62 9.37
N THR A 80 13.18 -38.20 8.42
CA THR A 80 13.68 -37.46 7.25
C THR A 80 12.53 -36.89 6.42
N LEU A 81 11.47 -37.67 6.19
CA LEU A 81 10.27 -37.20 5.49
C LEU A 81 9.53 -36.10 6.27
N ALA A 82 9.39 -36.29 7.59
CA ALA A 82 8.73 -35.31 8.45
C ALA A 82 9.50 -33.98 8.52
N ILE A 83 10.83 -34.04 8.56
CA ILE A 83 11.71 -32.86 8.46
C ILE A 83 11.52 -32.20 7.09
N LEU A 84 11.56 -32.96 5.98
CA LEU A 84 11.39 -32.40 4.64
C LEU A 84 10.06 -31.64 4.51
N MET A 85 8.95 -32.25 4.94
CA MET A 85 7.64 -31.59 4.90
C MET A 85 7.60 -30.36 5.80
N SER A 86 8.13 -30.45 7.02
CA SER A 86 8.18 -29.32 7.96
C SER A 86 9.05 -28.19 7.43
N SER A 87 10.14 -28.50 6.72
CA SER A 87 11.03 -27.51 6.09
C SER A 87 10.34 -26.77 4.95
N VAL A 88 9.58 -27.49 4.11
CA VAL A 88 8.79 -26.87 3.04
C VAL A 88 7.71 -25.96 3.62
N SER A 89 6.95 -26.44 4.61
CA SER A 89 5.95 -25.61 5.30
C SER A 89 6.58 -24.40 5.98
N PHE A 90 7.71 -24.59 6.65
CA PHE A 90 8.43 -23.53 7.34
C PHE A 90 8.92 -22.45 6.36
N PHE A 91 9.52 -22.87 5.25
CA PHE A 91 9.96 -21.96 4.19
C PHE A 91 8.79 -21.15 3.62
N ALA A 92 7.66 -21.80 3.32
CA ALA A 92 6.47 -21.11 2.82
C ALA A 92 5.93 -20.08 3.83
N LEU A 93 5.84 -20.42 5.12
CA LEU A 93 5.40 -19.48 6.15
C LEU A 93 6.39 -18.33 6.35
N GLN A 94 7.70 -18.59 6.28
CA GLN A 94 8.72 -17.54 6.36
C GLN A 94 8.63 -16.56 5.19
N GLN A 95 8.44 -17.06 3.96
CA GLN A 95 8.24 -16.19 2.80
C GLN A 95 7.00 -15.31 2.97
N PHE A 96 5.90 -15.89 3.47
CA PHE A 96 4.68 -15.16 3.75
C PHE A 96 4.84 -14.07 4.83
N VAL A 97 5.42 -14.42 5.98
CA VAL A 97 5.67 -13.48 7.09
C VAL A 97 6.69 -12.41 6.68
N GLY A 98 7.73 -12.81 5.96
CA GLY A 98 8.73 -11.89 5.40
C GLY A 98 8.10 -10.87 4.45
N PHE A 99 7.27 -11.32 3.52
CA PHE A 99 6.52 -10.44 2.62
C PHE A 99 5.65 -9.43 3.38
N THR A 100 4.78 -9.93 4.25
CA THR A 100 3.80 -9.07 4.97
C THR A 100 4.49 -8.08 5.89
N SER A 101 5.57 -8.49 6.57
CA SER A 101 6.40 -7.57 7.35
C SER A 101 7.11 -6.54 6.48
N HIS A 102 7.54 -6.89 5.26
CA HIS A 102 8.21 -5.97 4.35
C HIS A 102 7.25 -4.88 3.86
N ILE A 103 6.08 -5.23 3.32
CA ILE A 103 5.07 -4.25 2.85
C ILE A 103 4.55 -3.36 3.98
N ASN A 104 4.56 -3.86 5.22
CA ASN A 104 4.20 -3.07 6.40
C ASN A 104 5.35 -2.15 6.82
N SER A 105 6.61 -2.63 6.76
CA SER A 105 7.78 -1.83 7.13
C SER A 105 8.01 -0.62 6.22
N THR A 106 7.78 -0.77 4.91
CA THR A 106 7.87 0.31 3.92
C THR A 106 6.70 1.28 3.97
N SER A 107 5.70 0.99 4.81
CA SER A 107 4.51 1.80 5.03
C SER A 107 4.61 2.69 6.26
N ASN A 108 5.56 2.44 7.15
CA ASN A 108 5.69 3.19 8.40
C ASN A 108 6.25 4.60 8.19
N TYR A 109 6.83 4.90 7.02
CA TYR A 109 7.43 6.19 6.76
C TYR A 109 7.23 6.66 5.32
N SER A 110 6.94 7.95 5.15
CA SER A 110 7.10 8.65 3.87
C SER A 110 8.42 9.40 3.86
N GLU A 111 9.19 9.25 2.79
CA GLU A 111 10.41 10.02 2.57
C GLU A 111 10.17 11.12 1.53
N TYR A 112 10.58 12.32 1.87
CA TYR A 112 10.65 13.44 0.93
C TYR A 112 11.91 14.26 1.22
N SER A 113 12.26 15.18 0.33
CA SER A 113 13.46 15.98 0.48
C SER A 113 13.14 17.47 0.50
N MET A 114 13.83 18.19 1.36
CA MET A 114 13.89 19.64 1.37
C MET A 114 15.20 20.07 0.72
N SER A 115 15.11 20.85 -0.35
CA SER A 115 16.26 21.29 -1.13
C SER A 115 16.39 22.80 -1.15
N VAL A 116 17.62 23.31 -1.23
CA VAL A 116 17.87 24.68 -1.69
C VAL A 116 18.14 24.64 -3.19
N VAL A 117 17.41 25.46 -3.93
CA VAL A 117 17.33 25.42 -5.38
C VAL A 117 17.67 26.78 -5.96
N VAL A 118 18.46 26.78 -7.03
CA VAL A 118 18.81 27.95 -7.84
C VAL A 118 18.49 27.69 -9.31
N LEU A 119 18.49 28.73 -10.13
CA LEU A 119 18.48 28.57 -11.59
C LEU A 119 19.71 27.77 -12.04
N LYS A 120 19.52 26.95 -13.08
CA LYS A 120 20.57 26.06 -13.60
C LYS A 120 21.85 26.79 -13.99
N ASP A 121 21.70 27.98 -14.58
CA ASP A 121 22.79 28.83 -15.04
C ASP A 121 23.23 29.87 -13.99
N SER A 122 22.78 29.72 -12.73
CA SER A 122 23.20 30.61 -11.63
C SER A 122 24.67 30.40 -11.25
N ASP A 123 25.35 31.51 -10.96
CA ASP A 123 26.71 31.55 -10.40
C ASP A 123 26.77 31.04 -8.94
N VAL A 124 25.62 30.76 -8.32
CA VAL A 124 25.54 30.16 -7.00
C VAL A 124 25.69 28.64 -7.10
N HIS A 125 26.73 28.12 -6.46
CA HIS A 125 27.08 26.70 -6.43
C HIS A 125 26.91 26.05 -5.06
N ASN A 126 26.93 26.83 -3.97
CA ASN A 126 26.79 26.36 -2.60
C ASN A 126 25.93 27.32 -1.76
N VAL A 127 25.16 26.79 -0.82
CA VAL A 127 24.35 27.54 0.16
C VAL A 127 25.15 28.55 0.99
N THR A 128 26.46 28.36 1.17
CA THR A 128 27.32 29.33 1.87
C THR A 128 27.41 30.69 1.17
N GLN A 129 27.10 30.75 -0.14
CA GLN A 129 27.11 31.97 -0.96
C GLN A 129 25.79 32.75 -0.91
N LEU A 130 24.78 32.26 -0.17
CA LEU A 130 23.45 32.85 -0.08
C LEU A 130 23.24 33.52 1.28
N ASP A 131 22.56 34.65 1.36
CA ASP A 131 22.19 35.26 2.66
C ASP A 131 20.72 35.02 3.01
N SER A 132 19.89 34.83 1.99
CA SER A 132 18.47 34.51 2.10
C SER A 132 18.05 33.43 1.12
N VAL A 133 16.93 32.77 1.43
CA VAL A 133 16.21 31.86 0.54
C VAL A 133 14.73 32.18 0.61
N THR A 134 14.00 32.03 -0.50
CA THR A 134 12.55 32.26 -0.51
C THR A 134 11.79 30.95 -0.32
N GLY A 135 10.74 30.94 0.50
CA GLY A 135 9.89 29.75 0.69
C GLY A 135 8.60 30.01 1.47
N PRO A 136 7.62 29.09 1.41
CA PRO A 136 6.30 29.32 1.98
C PRO A 136 6.25 28.96 3.48
N THR A 137 6.73 29.88 4.31
CA THR A 137 6.77 29.71 5.78
C THR A 137 5.38 29.60 6.40
N ASP A 138 4.33 30.19 5.85
CA ASP A 138 2.97 30.02 6.42
C ASP A 138 2.44 28.59 6.31
N THR A 139 2.86 27.85 5.29
CA THR A 139 2.29 26.53 4.97
C THR A 139 3.23 25.37 5.23
N ASP A 140 4.55 25.60 5.30
CA ASP A 140 5.55 24.53 5.47
C ASP A 140 6.72 24.93 6.41
N ASN A 141 6.47 25.81 7.39
CA ASN A 141 7.50 26.32 8.29
C ASN A 141 8.33 25.20 8.93
N ASP A 142 7.69 24.16 9.46
CA ASP A 142 8.37 23.12 10.22
C ASP A 142 9.44 22.40 9.39
N ASN A 143 9.15 22.10 8.12
CA ASN A 143 10.11 21.46 7.23
C ASN A 143 11.19 22.45 6.78
N ILE A 144 10.83 23.71 6.53
CA ILE A 144 11.78 24.77 6.18
C ILE A 144 12.77 24.98 7.33
N GLN A 145 12.30 25.14 8.57
CA GLN A 145 13.17 25.31 9.74
C GLN A 145 14.09 24.10 9.97
N LYS A 146 13.60 22.87 9.74
CA LYS A 146 14.45 21.67 9.78
C LYS A 146 15.57 21.69 8.75
N LEU A 147 15.34 22.25 7.56
CA LEU A 147 16.35 22.45 6.53
C LEU A 147 17.33 23.57 6.93
N ILE A 148 16.83 24.72 7.37
CA ILE A 148 17.68 25.85 7.77
C ILE A 148 18.59 25.50 8.97
N ALA A 149 18.05 24.81 9.97
CA ALA A 149 18.83 24.33 11.11
C ALA A 149 19.92 23.33 10.70
N ASP A 150 19.65 22.50 9.70
CA ASP A 150 20.61 21.56 9.13
C ASP A 150 21.76 22.27 8.45
N ILE A 151 21.45 23.25 7.60
CA ILE A 151 22.44 24.08 6.90
C ILE A 151 23.28 24.85 7.91
N LYS A 152 22.66 25.41 8.96
CA LYS A 152 23.37 26.08 10.05
C LYS A 152 24.37 25.15 10.74
N THR A 153 23.99 23.89 10.97
CA THR A 153 24.82 22.92 11.67
C THR A 153 25.92 22.34 10.77
N SER A 154 25.59 21.99 9.52
CA SER A 154 26.48 21.27 8.60
C SER A 154 27.39 22.19 7.79
N GLN A 155 26.91 23.40 7.45
CA GLN A 155 27.64 24.37 6.62
C GLN A 155 28.07 25.62 7.40
N SER A 156 27.74 25.72 8.69
CA SER A 156 28.02 26.91 9.52
C SER A 156 27.47 28.21 8.89
N LYS A 157 26.36 28.11 8.15
CA LYS A 157 25.73 29.25 7.46
C LYS A 157 24.33 29.48 7.99
N GLU A 158 24.08 30.71 8.42
CA GLU A 158 22.74 31.16 8.79
C GLU A 158 22.07 31.81 7.59
N LEU A 159 20.89 31.32 7.24
CA LEU A 159 20.08 31.80 6.12
C LEU A 159 18.80 32.41 6.67
N THR A 160 18.43 33.58 6.15
CA THR A 160 17.11 34.16 6.38
C THR A 160 16.10 33.57 5.40
N VAL A 161 14.84 33.44 5.82
CA VAL A 161 13.78 32.94 4.94
C VAL A 161 12.86 34.10 4.55
N GLU A 162 12.85 34.42 3.27
CA GLU A 162 11.90 35.36 2.68
C GLU A 162 10.60 34.61 2.36
N GLN A 163 9.48 35.17 2.80
CA GLN A 163 8.20 34.48 2.72
C GLN A 163 7.61 34.52 1.31
N SER A 164 7.17 33.37 0.81
CA SER A 164 6.29 33.26 -0.36
C SER A 164 4.92 32.72 0.04
N THR A 165 3.93 32.88 -0.84
CA THR A 165 2.57 32.35 -0.62
C THR A 165 2.47 30.83 -0.86
N SER A 166 3.34 30.27 -1.70
CA SER A 166 3.41 28.83 -2.01
C SER A 166 4.78 28.45 -2.57
N TYR A 167 5.03 27.15 -2.74
CA TYR A 167 6.21 26.65 -3.48
C TYR A 167 6.17 27.04 -4.96
N LEU A 168 4.99 27.11 -5.56
CA LEU A 168 4.81 27.60 -6.93
C LEU A 168 5.16 29.08 -7.03
N ALA A 169 4.74 29.91 -6.07
CA ALA A 169 5.09 31.32 -6.03
C ALA A 169 6.60 31.52 -5.82
N ALA A 170 7.23 30.74 -4.93
CA ALA A 170 8.68 30.76 -4.76
C ALA A 170 9.38 30.43 -6.10
N TYR A 171 8.92 29.38 -6.79
CA TYR A 171 9.44 29.04 -8.11
C TYR A 171 9.27 30.17 -9.14
N LYS A 172 8.11 30.83 -9.17
CA LYS A 172 7.86 32.01 -10.04
C LYS A 172 8.83 33.16 -9.74
N SER A 173 9.11 33.44 -8.47
CA SER A 173 10.11 34.44 -8.08
C SER A 173 11.54 34.02 -8.44
N LEU A 174 11.86 32.72 -8.40
CA LEU A 174 13.17 32.22 -8.86
C LEU A 174 13.36 32.45 -10.37
N VAL A 175 12.38 32.09 -11.19
CA VAL A 175 12.50 32.18 -12.67
C VAL A 175 12.42 33.60 -13.20
N SER A 176 11.74 34.51 -12.48
CA SER A 176 11.70 35.94 -12.81
C SER A 176 12.97 36.68 -12.36
N GLY A 177 13.83 36.04 -11.55
CA GLY A 177 15.05 36.64 -11.01
C GLY A 177 14.82 37.52 -9.77
N GLU A 178 13.60 37.57 -9.24
CA GLU A 178 13.29 38.26 -7.97
C GLU A 178 13.98 37.57 -6.78
N ALA A 179 13.97 36.23 -6.78
CA ALA A 179 14.65 35.42 -5.78
C ALA A 179 15.91 34.77 -6.39
N LYS A 180 17.04 34.83 -5.66
CA LYS A 180 18.29 34.15 -6.08
C LYS A 180 18.26 32.65 -5.83
N ALA A 181 17.57 32.23 -4.76
CA ALA A 181 17.44 30.84 -4.34
C ALA A 181 16.12 30.64 -3.61
N ILE A 182 15.60 29.43 -3.68
CA ILE A 182 14.37 29.03 -3.00
C ILE A 182 14.57 27.77 -2.19
N VAL A 183 13.71 27.57 -1.20
CA VAL A 183 13.49 26.26 -0.61
C VAL A 183 12.47 25.52 -1.47
N LEU A 184 12.72 24.23 -1.73
CA LEU A 184 11.82 23.36 -2.47
C LEU A 184 11.62 22.05 -1.72
N ASN A 185 10.38 21.78 -1.36
CA ASN A 185 9.95 20.48 -0.89
C ASN A 185 9.63 19.59 -2.11
N SER A 186 10.28 18.43 -2.23
CA SER A 186 10.11 17.53 -3.37
C SER A 186 8.68 17.02 -3.52
N VAL A 187 7.88 17.07 -2.46
CA VAL A 187 6.44 16.80 -2.50
C VAL A 187 5.71 17.72 -3.49
N PHE A 188 6.07 19.00 -3.52
CA PHE A 188 5.40 20.03 -4.33
C PHE A 188 6.01 20.18 -5.72
N GLU A 189 7.06 19.42 -6.06
CA GLU A 189 7.65 19.41 -7.40
C GLU A 189 6.60 19.04 -8.47
N ASN A 190 5.73 18.07 -8.20
CA ASN A 190 4.65 17.69 -9.12
C ASN A 190 3.62 18.82 -9.33
N ILE A 191 3.42 19.69 -8.33
CA ILE A 191 2.54 20.85 -8.46
C ILE A 191 3.19 21.87 -9.40
N ILE A 192 4.48 22.14 -9.21
CA ILE A 192 5.23 23.03 -10.10
C ILE A 192 5.24 22.45 -11.51
N GLU A 193 5.49 21.14 -11.67
CA GLU A 193 5.48 20.46 -12.97
C GLU A 193 4.14 20.57 -13.70
N SER A 194 3.03 20.58 -12.95
CA SER A 194 1.70 20.68 -13.55
C SER A 194 1.44 22.03 -14.25
N GLU A 195 2.13 23.10 -13.84
CA GLU A 195 2.07 24.43 -14.49
C GLU A 195 3.31 24.72 -15.36
N TYR A 196 4.46 24.19 -14.97
CA TYR A 196 5.75 24.33 -15.63
C TYR A 196 6.38 22.95 -15.89
N PRO A 197 5.98 22.23 -16.95
CA PRO A 197 6.46 20.87 -17.22
C PRO A 197 7.99 20.77 -17.41
N ASP A 198 8.64 21.89 -17.77
CA ASP A 198 10.08 21.97 -17.96
C ASP A 198 10.85 22.43 -16.71
N TYR A 199 10.20 22.57 -15.54
CA TYR A 199 10.78 23.18 -14.34
C TYR A 199 12.11 22.52 -13.93
N ALA A 200 12.16 21.20 -13.95
CA ALA A 200 13.33 20.41 -13.53
C ALA A 200 14.56 20.73 -14.40
N SER A 201 14.34 21.07 -15.68
CA SER A 201 15.42 21.43 -16.61
C SER A 201 16.00 22.83 -16.37
N LYS A 202 15.25 23.71 -15.71
CA LYS A 202 15.59 25.12 -15.43
C LYS A 202 16.30 25.33 -14.10
N ILE A 203 16.33 24.33 -13.23
CA ILE A 203 16.82 24.46 -11.86
C ILE A 203 18.00 23.52 -11.57
N ARG A 204 18.73 23.83 -10.50
CA ARG A 204 19.74 22.97 -9.90
C ARG A 204 19.57 22.98 -8.38
N LYS A 205 19.56 21.79 -7.76
CA LYS A 205 19.62 21.62 -6.31
C LYS A 205 21.07 21.77 -5.85
N ILE A 206 21.32 22.67 -4.90
CA ILE A 206 22.68 22.94 -4.35
C ILE A 206 22.84 22.43 -2.92
N TYR A 207 21.74 22.07 -2.27
CA TYR A 207 21.71 21.40 -0.96
C TYR A 207 20.44 20.56 -0.87
N THR A 208 20.50 19.38 -0.26
CA THR A 208 19.35 18.49 -0.09
C THR A 208 19.41 17.84 1.29
N LYS A 209 18.29 17.90 2.00
CA LYS A 209 18.05 17.16 3.25
C LYS A 209 16.87 16.23 3.06
N ASN A 210 17.06 14.94 3.33
CA ASN A 210 15.95 13.99 3.38
C ASN A 210 15.21 14.16 4.71
N ILE A 211 13.89 14.18 4.64
CA ILE A 211 12.96 14.19 5.77
C ILE A 211 12.13 12.91 5.70
N THR A 212 12.11 12.21 6.83
CA THR A 212 11.29 11.02 7.03
C THR A 212 10.13 11.41 7.95
N LYS A 213 8.89 11.13 7.53
CA LYS A 213 7.70 11.32 8.36
C LYS A 213 7.09 9.95 8.65
N GLU A 214 6.85 9.66 9.92
CA GLU A 214 6.16 8.45 10.34
C GLU A 214 4.68 8.51 9.92
N VAL A 215 4.19 7.43 9.35
CA VAL A 215 2.79 7.25 8.92
C VAL A 215 1.98 6.74 10.11
N ALA A 216 0.72 7.16 10.21
CA ALA A 216 -0.11 6.79 11.35
C ALA A 216 -0.28 5.26 11.47
N ALA A 217 -0.09 4.76 12.71
CA ALA A 217 -0.32 3.36 13.04
C ALA A 217 -1.78 2.94 12.74
N PRO A 218 -2.02 1.68 12.36
CA PRO A 218 -3.36 1.21 12.02
C PRO A 218 -4.30 1.28 13.23
N LYS A 219 -5.52 1.79 13.02
CA LYS A 219 -6.60 1.75 14.01
C LYS A 219 -7.26 0.38 13.98
N VAL A 220 -6.74 -0.60 14.71
CA VAL A 220 -7.28 -1.97 14.69
C VAL A 220 -8.76 -1.97 15.09
N SER A 221 -9.63 -2.46 14.20
CA SER A 221 -11.06 -2.52 14.49
C SER A 221 -11.35 -3.49 15.62
N LYS A 222 -12.22 -3.07 16.55
CA LYS A 222 -12.69 -3.91 17.67
C LYS A 222 -13.85 -4.82 17.28
N ASN A 223 -14.50 -4.55 16.16
CA ASN A 223 -15.61 -5.33 15.63
C ASN A 223 -15.21 -5.97 14.29
N LYS A 224 -16.11 -6.76 13.71
CA LYS A 224 -15.90 -7.43 12.42
C LYS A 224 -16.13 -6.54 11.20
N SER A 225 -16.28 -5.24 11.42
CA SER A 225 -16.42 -4.24 10.37
C SER A 225 -15.19 -3.32 10.37
N PHE A 226 -14.69 -3.00 9.19
CA PHE A 226 -13.52 -2.12 9.07
C PHE A 226 -13.50 -1.43 7.71
N ASN A 227 -12.77 -0.32 7.67
CA ASN A 227 -12.57 0.50 6.49
C ASN A 227 -11.13 0.39 6.01
N VAL A 228 -10.96 0.19 4.70
CA VAL A 228 -9.67 0.21 4.01
C VAL A 228 -9.69 1.31 2.96
N TYR A 229 -8.76 2.26 3.04
CA TYR A 229 -8.57 3.27 2.02
C TYR A 229 -7.64 2.75 0.91
N VAL A 230 -8.10 2.77 -0.33
CA VAL A 230 -7.30 2.42 -1.52
C VAL A 230 -6.87 3.71 -2.21
N SER A 231 -5.56 3.96 -2.20
CA SER A 231 -4.90 5.11 -2.84
C SER A 231 -4.14 4.66 -4.09
N GLY A 232 -4.55 5.18 -5.25
CA GLY A 232 -3.87 4.99 -6.52
C GLY A 232 -3.11 6.25 -6.93
N ILE A 233 -1.79 6.14 -7.01
CA ILE A 233 -0.87 7.25 -7.22
C ILE A 233 -0.58 7.43 -8.72
N ASP A 234 -0.64 8.68 -9.18
CA ASP A 234 -0.43 9.08 -10.57
C ASP A 234 1.06 9.11 -10.94
N THR A 235 1.72 7.95 -10.92
CA THR A 235 3.14 7.82 -11.30
C THR A 235 3.54 6.39 -11.65
N TYR A 236 4.63 6.26 -12.42
CA TYR A 236 5.36 5.00 -12.61
C TYR A 236 6.60 4.95 -11.69
N GLY A 237 7.20 3.78 -11.57
CA GLY A 237 8.47 3.60 -10.85
C GLY A 237 8.29 3.17 -9.40
N PRO A 238 9.22 3.52 -8.50
CA PRO A 238 9.18 3.12 -7.09
C PRO A 238 7.90 3.57 -6.39
N ILE A 239 7.37 2.75 -5.47
CA ILE A 239 6.18 3.13 -4.69
C ILE A 239 6.45 4.29 -3.74
N SER A 240 7.69 4.47 -3.28
CA SER A 240 8.08 5.61 -2.44
C SER A 240 7.95 6.97 -3.14
N SER A 241 7.83 7.00 -4.48
CA SER A 241 7.60 8.23 -5.22
C SER A 241 6.33 8.94 -4.72
N VAL A 242 6.50 10.20 -4.33
CA VAL A 242 5.37 11.07 -3.97
C VAL A 242 4.76 11.64 -5.24
N SER A 243 3.44 11.50 -5.36
CA SER A 243 2.63 12.12 -6.41
C SER A 243 1.19 12.21 -5.89
N ARG A 244 0.33 12.81 -6.70
CA ARG A 244 -1.11 12.93 -6.45
C ARG A 244 -1.79 11.56 -6.31
N SER A 245 -2.85 11.51 -5.50
CA SER A 245 -3.70 10.32 -5.35
C SER A 245 -4.95 10.47 -6.20
N ASP A 246 -4.92 9.94 -7.42
CA ASP A 246 -6.00 10.06 -8.40
C ASP A 246 -7.10 9.02 -8.21
N VAL A 247 -6.81 7.92 -7.52
CA VAL A 247 -7.82 6.93 -7.08
C VAL A 247 -7.99 7.05 -5.58
N ASN A 248 -9.22 7.34 -5.14
CA ASN A 248 -9.56 7.45 -3.73
C ASN A 248 -10.83 6.66 -3.44
N ILE A 249 -10.66 5.39 -3.08
CA ILE A 249 -11.75 4.45 -2.85
C ILE A 249 -11.73 3.99 -1.40
N LEU A 250 -12.81 4.23 -0.69
CA LEU A 250 -13.02 3.69 0.64
C LEU A 250 -13.75 2.35 0.52
N MET A 251 -13.11 1.29 0.98
CA MET A 251 -13.68 -0.06 1.04
C MET A 251 -14.15 -0.35 2.46
N THR A 252 -15.45 -0.34 2.69
CA THR A 252 -16.08 -0.72 3.96
C THR A 252 -16.43 -2.20 3.91
N VAL A 253 -15.86 -2.99 4.81
CA VAL A 253 -16.03 -4.43 4.87
C VAL A 253 -16.77 -4.81 6.13
N ASN A 254 -17.80 -5.63 6.02
CA ASN A 254 -18.45 -6.28 7.15
C ASN A 254 -18.34 -7.81 6.98
N GLN A 255 -17.57 -8.45 7.86
CA GLN A 255 -17.30 -9.88 7.77
C GLN A 255 -18.48 -10.76 8.21
N ASP A 256 -19.38 -10.25 9.05
CA ASP A 256 -20.56 -10.98 9.52
C ASP A 256 -21.64 -11.03 8.43
N SER A 257 -21.96 -9.88 7.84
CA SER A 257 -22.96 -9.81 6.75
C SER A 257 -22.40 -10.19 5.38
N LYS A 258 -21.08 -10.41 5.27
CA LYS A 258 -20.36 -10.64 4.00
C LYS A 258 -20.66 -9.58 2.94
N LYS A 259 -20.72 -8.32 3.36
CA LYS A 259 -20.94 -7.17 2.47
C LYS A 259 -19.67 -6.33 2.37
N ILE A 260 -19.39 -5.83 1.16
CA ILE A 260 -18.39 -4.81 0.89
C ILE A 260 -19.08 -3.64 0.22
N LEU A 261 -18.81 -2.42 0.68
CA LEU A 261 -19.19 -1.19 0.00
C LEU A 261 -17.93 -0.47 -0.50
N LEU A 262 -17.87 -0.22 -1.80
CA LEU A 262 -16.85 0.62 -2.42
C LEU A 262 -17.42 2.03 -2.57
N THR A 263 -16.86 2.99 -1.85
CA THR A 263 -17.22 4.41 -1.95
C THR A 263 -16.11 5.16 -2.67
N THR A 264 -16.34 5.51 -3.93
CA THR A 264 -15.40 6.33 -4.70
C THR A 264 -15.61 7.80 -4.39
N THR A 265 -14.54 8.49 -4.03
CA THR A 265 -14.52 9.95 -3.90
C THR A 265 -13.77 10.51 -5.10
N PRO A 266 -14.44 11.26 -6.01
CA PRO A 266 -13.79 11.78 -7.20
C PRO A 266 -12.54 12.60 -6.85
N ARG A 267 -11.48 12.45 -7.64
CA ARG A 267 -10.17 13.06 -7.37
C ARG A 267 -10.23 14.60 -7.27
N ASP A 268 -11.17 15.21 -7.98
CA ASP A 268 -11.37 16.65 -8.06
C ASP A 268 -12.36 17.17 -7.00
N SER A 269 -12.84 16.33 -6.08
CA SER A 269 -13.73 16.70 -4.97
C SER A 269 -13.16 17.86 -4.15
N TYR A 270 -13.91 18.96 -4.02
CA TYR A 270 -13.50 20.16 -3.31
C TYR A 270 -13.78 20.04 -1.81
N VAL A 271 -12.79 19.59 -1.06
CA VAL A 271 -12.93 19.20 0.35
C VAL A 271 -11.81 19.82 1.19
N PRO A 272 -12.03 20.03 2.51
CA PRO A 272 -10.97 20.45 3.42
C PRO A 272 -9.86 19.40 3.48
N ILE A 273 -8.64 19.75 3.07
CA ILE A 273 -7.49 18.85 3.08
C ILE A 273 -6.81 18.89 4.45
N ALA A 274 -6.75 17.74 5.12
CA ALA A 274 -6.15 17.59 6.43
C ALA A 274 -4.61 17.72 6.41
N ASP A 275 -4.03 17.82 7.61
CA ASP A 275 -2.59 17.92 7.85
C ASP A 275 -1.94 19.07 7.08
N GLY A 276 -1.02 18.79 6.15
CA GLY A 276 -0.32 19.81 5.36
C GLY A 276 -1.23 20.69 4.49
N GLY A 277 -2.47 20.25 4.25
CA GLY A 277 -3.50 21.09 3.62
C GLY A 277 -4.12 22.14 4.54
N ASN A 278 -3.75 22.18 5.83
CA ASN A 278 -4.21 23.14 6.84
C ASN A 278 -5.74 23.28 6.94
N ASN A 279 -6.46 22.18 6.68
CA ASN A 279 -7.92 22.11 6.61
C ASN A 279 -8.55 23.13 5.64
N GLN A 280 -7.77 23.63 4.68
CA GLN A 280 -8.27 24.49 3.61
C GLN A 280 -8.84 23.63 2.48
N LYS A 281 -9.83 24.18 1.77
CA LYS A 281 -10.45 23.45 0.67
C LYS A 281 -9.53 23.38 -0.54
N ASP A 282 -9.40 22.20 -1.09
CA ASP A 282 -8.72 21.94 -2.35
C ASP A 282 -9.31 20.67 -2.99
N LYS A 283 -8.81 20.29 -4.17
CA LYS A 283 -9.15 18.98 -4.75
C LYS A 283 -8.52 17.84 -3.95
N LEU A 284 -9.30 16.80 -3.67
CA LEU A 284 -8.88 15.63 -2.89
C LEU A 284 -7.55 15.00 -3.36
N THR A 285 -7.28 14.97 -4.67
CA THR A 285 -6.04 14.39 -5.21
C THR A 285 -4.76 15.06 -4.68
N HIS A 286 -4.86 16.33 -4.24
CA HIS A 286 -3.77 17.04 -3.58
C HIS A 286 -3.47 16.52 -2.17
N ALA A 287 -4.40 15.84 -1.49
CA ALA A 287 -4.11 15.22 -0.20
C ALA A 287 -2.95 14.21 -0.29
N GLY A 288 -2.90 13.43 -1.39
CA GLY A 288 -1.84 12.44 -1.62
C GLY A 288 -0.44 13.03 -1.77
N ILE A 289 -0.35 14.32 -2.11
CA ILE A 289 0.90 15.08 -2.15
C ILE A 289 1.45 15.20 -0.73
N TYR A 290 0.63 15.63 0.23
CA TYR A 290 1.01 15.76 1.64
C TYR A 290 1.23 14.41 2.37
N GLY A 291 1.04 13.30 1.66
CA GLY A 291 1.20 11.93 2.16
C GLY A 291 -0.13 11.20 2.36
N VAL A 292 -0.03 9.89 2.54
CA VAL A 292 -1.22 9.03 2.69
C VAL A 292 -2.05 9.40 3.93
N ASP A 293 -1.42 9.87 5.01
CA ASP A 293 -2.13 10.32 6.22
C ASP A 293 -3.07 11.49 5.93
N SER A 294 -2.64 12.46 5.12
CA SER A 294 -3.48 13.61 4.76
C SER A 294 -4.71 13.13 4.00
N SER A 295 -4.56 12.18 3.07
CA SER A 295 -5.69 11.56 2.38
C SER A 295 -6.62 10.83 3.35
N ILE A 296 -6.06 10.05 4.27
CA ILE A 296 -6.83 9.31 5.29
C ILE A 296 -7.62 10.29 6.14
N HIS A 297 -6.97 11.23 6.84
CA HIS A 297 -7.63 12.19 7.71
C HIS A 297 -8.66 13.06 6.96
N THR A 298 -8.39 13.42 5.70
CA THR A 298 -9.35 14.13 4.84
C THR A 298 -10.64 13.32 4.64
N LEU A 299 -10.51 12.03 4.31
CA LEU A 299 -11.66 11.15 4.11
C LEU A 299 -12.36 10.79 5.42
N GLU A 300 -11.63 10.63 6.53
CA GLU A 300 -12.19 10.45 7.86
C GLU A 300 -13.05 11.66 8.26
N ASN A 301 -12.54 12.88 8.05
CA ASN A 301 -13.26 14.12 8.33
C ASN A 301 -14.50 14.27 7.43
N LEU A 302 -14.38 13.92 6.14
CA LEU A 302 -15.48 14.00 5.18
C LEU A 302 -16.63 13.05 5.55
N TYR A 303 -16.31 11.78 5.78
CA TYR A 303 -17.31 10.73 5.99
C TYR A 303 -17.67 10.48 7.46
N GLY A 304 -16.91 11.02 8.41
CA GLY A 304 -17.14 10.82 9.85
C GLY A 304 -16.97 9.36 10.27
N VAL A 305 -15.96 8.68 9.73
CA VAL A 305 -15.64 7.28 10.04
C VAL A 305 -14.14 7.11 10.26
N ASP A 306 -13.77 6.12 11.08
CA ASP A 306 -12.38 5.69 11.17
C ASP A 306 -12.00 4.86 9.94
N ILE A 307 -10.85 5.18 9.36
CA ILE A 307 -10.17 4.36 8.35
C ILE A 307 -9.14 3.52 9.08
N ASN A 308 -9.38 2.21 9.13
CA ASN A 308 -8.56 1.29 9.92
C ASN A 308 -7.22 1.01 9.24
N TYR A 309 -7.26 0.87 7.92
CA TYR A 309 -6.10 0.49 7.11
C TYR A 309 -6.08 1.24 5.78
N TYR A 310 -4.93 1.22 5.10
CA TYR A 310 -4.83 1.66 3.72
C TYR A 310 -4.06 0.67 2.84
N VAL A 311 -4.25 0.79 1.53
CA VAL A 311 -3.43 0.18 0.49
C VAL A 311 -3.06 1.28 -0.50
N ARG A 312 -1.76 1.50 -0.70
CA ARG A 312 -1.22 2.50 -1.63
C ARG A 312 -0.44 1.80 -2.74
N LEU A 313 -0.78 2.12 -3.97
CA LEU A 313 -0.20 1.55 -5.19
C LEU A 313 -0.04 2.62 -6.28
N ASN A 314 0.86 2.40 -7.22
CA ASN A 314 1.06 3.26 -8.39
C ASN A 314 0.82 2.46 -9.70
N PHE A 315 1.09 3.06 -10.87
CA PHE A 315 0.89 2.37 -12.15
C PHE A 315 1.75 1.12 -12.30
N THR A 316 3.01 1.16 -11.87
CA THR A 316 3.92 0.01 -11.92
C THR A 316 3.43 -1.13 -11.04
N THR A 317 2.97 -0.82 -9.82
CA THR A 317 2.38 -1.81 -8.90
C THR A 317 1.12 -2.43 -9.50
N PHE A 318 0.24 -1.60 -10.08
CA PHE A 318 -1.00 -2.04 -10.69
C PHE A 318 -0.75 -3.00 -11.86
N LEU A 319 0.15 -2.65 -12.78
CA LEU A 319 0.49 -3.50 -13.93
C LEU A 319 0.99 -4.87 -13.47
N LYS A 320 1.95 -4.89 -12.54
CA LYS A 320 2.50 -6.13 -11.95
C LYS A 320 1.41 -6.97 -11.30
N LEU A 321 0.52 -6.36 -10.51
CA LEU A 321 -0.58 -7.07 -9.87
C LEU A 321 -1.47 -7.76 -10.90
N ILE A 322 -1.88 -7.06 -11.96
CA ILE A 322 -2.74 -7.64 -12.99
C ILE A 322 -2.02 -8.77 -13.74
N ASP A 323 -0.73 -8.61 -14.06
CA ASP A 323 0.06 -9.67 -14.70
C ASP A 323 0.16 -10.93 -13.82
N LEU A 324 0.44 -10.77 -12.52
CA LEU A 324 0.55 -11.87 -11.56
C LEU A 324 -0.79 -12.61 -11.35
N LEU A 325 -1.91 -11.93 -11.59
CA LEU A 325 -3.25 -12.53 -11.56
C LEU A 325 -3.67 -13.16 -12.90
N GLY A 326 -2.84 -13.06 -13.94
CA GLY A 326 -3.17 -13.56 -15.28
C GLY A 326 -4.28 -12.75 -15.94
N GLY A 327 -4.33 -11.44 -15.70
CA GLY A 327 -5.39 -10.55 -16.18
C GLY A 327 -6.65 -10.58 -15.32
N VAL A 328 -7.60 -9.70 -15.65
CA VAL A 328 -8.89 -9.57 -14.96
C VAL A 328 -10.05 -9.56 -15.93
N ASP A 329 -11.20 -10.05 -15.49
CA ASP A 329 -12.41 -10.16 -16.30
C ASP A 329 -13.46 -9.16 -15.79
N VAL A 330 -13.98 -8.30 -16.66
CA VAL A 330 -14.99 -7.30 -16.32
C VAL A 330 -16.16 -7.33 -17.29
N TYR A 331 -17.33 -6.89 -16.84
CA TYR A 331 -18.43 -6.53 -17.75
C TYR A 331 -18.38 -5.02 -18.02
N ASN A 332 -18.21 -4.65 -19.29
CA ASN A 332 -18.17 -3.27 -19.73
C ASN A 332 -19.56 -2.81 -20.22
N ASP A 333 -20.04 -1.68 -19.70
CA ASP A 333 -21.42 -1.21 -19.94
C ASP A 333 -21.55 -0.33 -21.19
N GLN A 334 -20.45 0.26 -21.64
CA GLN A 334 -20.41 1.18 -22.78
C GLN A 334 -19.15 0.94 -23.61
N GLU A 335 -19.24 1.08 -24.93
CA GLU A 335 -18.05 1.03 -25.76
C GLU A 335 -17.24 2.32 -25.60
N PHE A 336 -15.91 2.19 -25.55
CA PHE A 336 -15.02 3.36 -25.55
C PHE A 336 -13.62 3.00 -26.04
N THR A 337 -12.85 4.01 -26.42
CA THR A 337 -11.42 3.89 -26.67
C THR A 337 -10.66 4.70 -25.63
N ALA A 338 -9.68 4.09 -24.97
CA ALA A 338 -8.87 4.80 -23.98
C ALA A 338 -7.84 5.69 -24.67
N HIS A 339 -7.83 6.99 -24.36
CA HIS A 339 -6.87 7.97 -24.88
C HIS A 339 -5.43 7.67 -24.46
N THR A 340 -5.24 6.95 -23.34
CA THR A 340 -3.92 6.69 -22.77
C THR A 340 -3.13 5.63 -23.54
N ASN A 341 -3.80 4.68 -24.20
CA ASN A 341 -3.16 3.57 -24.92
C ASN A 341 -3.78 3.28 -26.30
N GLY A 342 -4.82 4.01 -26.71
CA GLY A 342 -5.53 3.81 -27.97
C GLY A 342 -6.31 2.49 -28.08
N LYS A 343 -6.45 1.72 -26.99
CA LYS A 343 -7.17 0.43 -27.02
C LYS A 343 -8.68 0.66 -26.98
N PHE A 344 -9.41 -0.10 -27.80
CA PHE A 344 -10.87 -0.14 -27.83
C PHE A 344 -11.42 -1.20 -26.88
N TYR A 345 -12.49 -0.86 -26.17
CA TYR A 345 -13.17 -1.72 -25.21
C TYR A 345 -14.64 -1.86 -25.65
N PRO A 346 -15.08 -3.05 -26.11
CA PRO A 346 -16.47 -3.27 -26.51
C PRO A 346 -17.40 -3.38 -25.30
N VAL A 347 -18.71 -3.23 -25.52
CA VAL A 347 -19.73 -3.62 -24.54
C VAL A 347 -19.71 -5.14 -24.32
N GLY A 348 -19.91 -5.57 -23.08
CA GLY A 348 -20.00 -6.99 -22.71
C GLY A 348 -18.82 -7.46 -21.86
N ASN A 349 -18.60 -8.78 -21.80
CA ASN A 349 -17.50 -9.36 -21.06
C ASN A 349 -16.17 -9.09 -21.76
N VAL A 350 -15.23 -8.47 -21.06
CA VAL A 350 -13.89 -8.13 -21.56
C VAL A 350 -12.85 -8.71 -20.61
N HIS A 351 -11.92 -9.46 -21.17
CA HIS A 351 -10.69 -9.84 -20.49
C HIS A 351 -9.65 -8.74 -20.68
N LEU A 352 -9.00 -8.34 -19.58
CA LEU A 352 -8.04 -7.25 -19.53
C LEU A 352 -6.68 -7.78 -19.08
N ASP A 353 -5.70 -7.72 -19.98
CA ASP A 353 -4.28 -7.76 -19.61
C ASP A 353 -3.89 -6.51 -18.78
N SER A 354 -2.66 -6.44 -18.25
CA SER A 354 -2.21 -5.34 -17.41
C SER A 354 -2.35 -3.96 -18.07
N GLU A 355 -1.89 -3.82 -19.32
CA GLU A 355 -1.95 -2.57 -20.08
C GLU A 355 -3.39 -2.19 -20.48
N GLN A 356 -4.23 -3.18 -20.80
CA GLN A 356 -5.66 -3.00 -21.04
C GLN A 356 -6.36 -2.54 -19.76
N ALA A 357 -6.08 -3.17 -18.63
CA ALA A 357 -6.66 -2.82 -17.34
C ALA A 357 -6.24 -1.39 -16.95
N LEU A 358 -4.98 -1.01 -17.17
CA LEU A 358 -4.49 0.32 -16.85
C LEU A 358 -5.16 1.39 -17.72
N GLY A 359 -5.31 1.14 -19.03
CA GLY A 359 -6.08 2.03 -19.91
C GLY A 359 -7.55 2.14 -19.52
N PHE A 360 -8.17 1.00 -19.15
CA PHE A 360 -9.58 0.91 -18.77
C PHE A 360 -9.91 1.77 -17.54
N VAL A 361 -9.01 1.82 -16.55
CA VAL A 361 -9.20 2.59 -15.30
C VAL A 361 -8.74 4.06 -15.38
N ARG A 362 -8.07 4.45 -16.47
CA ARG A 362 -7.55 5.82 -16.67
C ARG A 362 -8.40 6.66 -17.62
N GLU A 363 -9.16 6.04 -18.51
CA GLU A 363 -10.05 6.76 -19.42
C GLU A 363 -11.13 7.55 -18.68
N ARG A 364 -11.44 8.77 -19.14
CA ARG A 364 -12.51 9.60 -18.58
C ARG A 364 -13.14 10.56 -19.58
N TYR A 365 -12.44 10.95 -20.65
CA TYR A 365 -12.90 12.00 -21.55
C TYR A 365 -13.89 11.48 -22.58
N SER A 366 -13.76 10.21 -22.99
CA SER A 366 -14.65 9.56 -23.95
C SER A 366 -15.86 8.86 -23.30
N LEU A 367 -15.94 8.83 -21.97
CA LEU A 367 -17.04 8.18 -21.24
C LEU A 367 -18.25 9.11 -21.11
N ALA A 368 -19.45 8.54 -21.21
CA ALA A 368 -20.70 9.29 -21.15
C ALA A 368 -20.86 10.12 -19.85
N ASP A 369 -20.42 9.55 -18.71
CA ASP A 369 -20.49 10.20 -17.39
C ASP A 369 -19.11 10.65 -16.86
N GLY A 370 -18.14 10.79 -17.76
CA GLY A 370 -16.83 11.36 -17.47
C GLY A 370 -16.06 10.64 -16.35
N ASP A 371 -15.60 11.43 -15.36
CA ASP A 371 -14.84 10.94 -14.20
C ASP A 371 -15.63 9.94 -13.33
N ARG A 372 -16.97 10.04 -13.32
CA ARG A 372 -17.82 9.10 -12.56
C ARG A 372 -17.79 7.71 -13.17
N ASP A 373 -17.89 7.61 -14.49
CA ASP A 373 -17.75 6.32 -15.18
C ASP A 373 -16.34 5.76 -15.05
N ARG A 374 -15.29 6.61 -15.04
CA ARG A 374 -13.95 6.15 -14.68
C ARG A 374 -13.91 5.53 -13.28
N GLY A 375 -14.54 6.18 -12.30
CA GLY A 375 -14.68 5.66 -10.94
C GLY A 375 -15.41 4.31 -10.89
N ARG A 376 -16.47 4.14 -11.69
CA ARG A 376 -17.20 2.86 -11.83
C ARG A 376 -16.33 1.78 -12.48
N ASN A 377 -15.55 2.13 -13.50
CA ASN A 377 -14.59 1.22 -14.12
C ASN A 377 -13.50 0.78 -13.13
N GLN A 378 -13.00 1.68 -12.28
CA GLN A 378 -12.08 1.35 -11.19
C GLN A 378 -12.70 0.38 -10.19
N GLN A 379 -13.96 0.59 -9.79
CA GLN A 379 -14.69 -0.32 -8.90
C GLN A 379 -14.86 -1.71 -9.51
N LYS A 380 -15.20 -1.80 -10.81
CA LYS A 380 -15.30 -3.09 -11.53
C LYS A 380 -13.98 -3.86 -11.50
N VAL A 381 -12.87 -3.17 -11.75
CA VAL A 381 -11.53 -3.79 -11.69
C VAL A 381 -11.19 -4.23 -10.27
N ILE A 382 -11.52 -3.45 -9.24
CA ILE A 382 -11.34 -3.89 -7.84
C ILE A 382 -12.13 -5.16 -7.54
N VAL A 383 -13.40 -5.23 -7.97
CA VAL A 383 -14.21 -6.43 -7.81
C VAL A 383 -13.57 -7.64 -8.51
N ALA A 384 -13.08 -7.45 -9.73
CA ALA A 384 -12.41 -8.51 -10.48
C ALA A 384 -11.09 -8.96 -9.81
N ILE A 385 -10.31 -8.02 -9.26
CA ILE A 385 -9.10 -8.33 -8.47
C ILE A 385 -9.46 -9.16 -7.23
N ILE A 386 -10.50 -8.77 -6.48
CA ILE A 386 -10.96 -9.52 -5.30
C ILE A 386 -11.36 -10.95 -5.70
N GLN A 387 -12.07 -11.12 -6.82
CA GLN A 387 -12.44 -12.43 -7.35
C GLN A 387 -11.22 -13.28 -7.72
N LYS A 388 -10.21 -12.70 -8.38
CA LYS A 388 -8.97 -13.41 -8.73
C LYS A 388 -8.18 -13.79 -7.48
N LEU A 389 -7.99 -12.87 -6.53
CA LEU A 389 -7.25 -13.11 -5.28
C LEU A 389 -7.89 -14.18 -4.39
N THR A 390 -9.22 -14.35 -4.46
CA THR A 390 -9.95 -15.38 -3.72
C THR A 390 -10.10 -16.69 -4.48
N SER A 391 -9.52 -16.80 -5.69
CA SER A 391 -9.55 -18.02 -6.49
C SER A 391 -8.55 -19.08 -6.00
N THR A 392 -8.85 -20.35 -6.26
CA THR A 392 -7.97 -21.48 -5.95
C THR A 392 -6.59 -21.35 -6.62
N GLU A 393 -6.51 -20.70 -7.78
CA GLU A 393 -5.26 -20.52 -8.53
C GLU A 393 -4.37 -19.46 -7.88
N ALA A 394 -4.92 -18.31 -7.49
CA ALA A 394 -4.17 -17.31 -6.73
C ALA A 394 -3.68 -17.86 -5.39
N LEU A 395 -4.47 -18.72 -4.73
CA LEU A 395 -4.04 -19.41 -3.51
C LEU A 395 -2.86 -20.36 -3.75
N LYS A 396 -2.73 -20.96 -4.95
CA LYS A 396 -1.59 -21.82 -5.31
C LYS A 396 -0.33 -21.01 -5.64
N ASN A 397 -0.49 -19.90 -6.36
CA ASN A 397 0.62 -19.05 -6.81
C ASN A 397 0.89 -17.88 -5.86
N TYR A 398 0.38 -17.97 -4.63
CA TYR A 398 0.42 -16.87 -3.68
C TYR A 398 1.84 -16.39 -3.40
N SER A 399 2.81 -17.31 -3.29
CA SER A 399 4.23 -16.95 -3.08
C SER A 399 4.77 -16.03 -4.17
N ASP A 400 4.40 -16.26 -5.43
CA ASP A 400 4.88 -15.47 -6.57
C ASP A 400 4.20 -14.09 -6.60
N ILE A 401 2.88 -14.06 -6.29
CA ILE A 401 2.12 -12.81 -6.13
C ILE A 401 2.77 -11.94 -5.06
N LEU A 402 3.12 -12.55 -3.92
CA LEU A 402 3.74 -11.84 -2.82
C LEU A 402 5.14 -11.32 -3.16
N GLN A 403 6.03 -12.19 -3.65
CA GLN A 403 7.39 -11.75 -4.03
C GLN A 403 7.35 -10.66 -5.11
N GLY A 404 6.42 -10.74 -6.07
CA GLY A 404 6.29 -9.75 -7.15
C GLY A 404 5.81 -8.37 -6.68
N LEU A 405 5.08 -8.29 -5.56
CA LEU A 405 4.46 -7.05 -5.08
C LEU A 405 5.20 -6.39 -3.90
N GLN A 406 6.09 -7.11 -3.22
CA GLN A 406 6.67 -6.70 -1.94
C GLN A 406 7.31 -5.29 -1.97
N ASP A 407 8.02 -4.96 -3.06
CA ASP A 407 8.76 -3.69 -3.19
C ASP A 407 7.90 -2.57 -3.82
N SER A 408 6.63 -2.83 -4.09
CA SER A 408 5.76 -1.95 -4.89
C SER A 408 4.41 -1.64 -4.25
N LEU A 409 4.04 -2.31 -3.16
CA LEU A 409 2.79 -2.08 -2.44
C LEU A 409 3.09 -1.56 -1.04
N GLN A 410 2.32 -0.57 -0.58
CA GLN A 410 2.36 -0.11 0.81
C GLN A 410 1.00 -0.36 1.47
N THR A 411 1.01 -0.94 2.67
CA THR A 411 -0.15 -1.07 3.54
C THR A 411 0.27 -1.09 5.02
N ASN A 412 -0.53 -0.47 5.88
CA ASN A 412 -0.36 -0.55 7.33
C ASN A 412 -1.16 -1.70 7.98
N MET A 413 -1.81 -2.58 7.19
CA MET A 413 -2.54 -3.71 7.74
C MET A 413 -1.59 -4.73 8.39
N PRO A 414 -1.75 -5.06 9.69
CA PRO A 414 -0.93 -6.08 10.34
C PRO A 414 -1.16 -7.46 9.73
N ILE A 415 -0.11 -8.29 9.73
CA ILE A 415 -0.20 -9.67 9.25
C ILE A 415 -1.26 -10.47 9.98
N GLU A 416 -1.41 -10.25 11.30
CA GLU A 416 -2.42 -10.93 12.12
C GLU A 416 -3.83 -10.62 11.61
N THR A 417 -4.10 -9.35 11.26
CA THR A 417 -5.38 -8.94 10.67
C THR A 417 -5.60 -9.58 9.29
N MET A 418 -4.59 -9.62 8.43
CA MET A 418 -4.68 -10.30 7.13
C MET A 418 -5.03 -11.78 7.31
N MET A 419 -4.37 -12.45 8.26
CA MET A 419 -4.61 -13.86 8.54
C MET A 419 -5.99 -14.11 9.14
N ASP A 420 -6.48 -13.24 10.02
CA ASP A 420 -7.82 -13.33 10.56
C ASP A 420 -8.89 -13.21 9.45
N LEU A 421 -8.68 -12.36 8.44
CA LEU A 421 -9.53 -12.28 7.25
C LEU A 421 -9.52 -13.58 6.44
N VAL A 422 -8.32 -14.12 6.18
CA VAL A 422 -8.15 -15.39 5.45
C VAL A 422 -8.82 -16.54 6.21
N ASN A 423 -8.57 -16.67 7.51
CA ASN A 423 -9.16 -17.71 8.35
C ASN A 423 -10.68 -17.59 8.38
N THR A 424 -11.22 -16.38 8.56
CA THR A 424 -12.67 -16.15 8.57
C THR A 424 -13.30 -16.55 7.24
N GLN A 425 -12.63 -16.25 6.12
CA GLN A 425 -13.10 -16.62 4.79
C GLN A 425 -13.06 -18.14 4.56
N LEU A 426 -12.00 -18.83 5.01
CA LEU A 426 -11.88 -20.29 4.92
C LEU A 426 -12.85 -21.02 5.86
N GLU A 427 -13.17 -20.44 7.02
CA GLU A 427 -14.13 -20.98 7.98
C GLU A 427 -15.57 -20.92 7.43
N SER A 428 -16.02 -19.71 7.07
CA SER A 428 -17.41 -19.46 6.68
C SER A 428 -17.72 -19.84 5.23
N GLY A 429 -16.69 -19.84 4.36
CA GLY A 429 -16.91 -19.85 2.91
C GLY A 429 -17.75 -18.66 2.44
N GLY A 430 -18.38 -18.83 1.27
CA GLY A 430 -19.26 -17.83 0.65
C GLY A 430 -18.51 -16.71 -0.09
N SER A 431 -19.20 -15.97 -0.94
CA SER A 431 -18.66 -14.78 -1.60
C SER A 431 -19.12 -13.51 -0.89
N TYR A 432 -18.29 -12.48 -0.90
CA TYR A 432 -18.73 -11.15 -0.48
C TYR A 432 -19.63 -10.54 -1.55
N LYS A 433 -20.77 -9.98 -1.14
CA LYS A 433 -21.58 -9.12 -2.00
C LYS A 433 -20.93 -7.74 -2.02
N VAL A 434 -20.46 -7.33 -3.19
CA VAL A 434 -19.88 -5.99 -3.38
C VAL A 434 -20.92 -5.04 -3.96
N ASN A 435 -21.13 -3.94 -3.26
CA ASN A 435 -21.92 -2.80 -3.69
C ASN A 435 -20.98 -1.61 -3.91
N SER A 436 -21.38 -0.70 -4.79
CA SER A 436 -20.58 0.48 -5.11
C SER A 436 -21.43 1.75 -5.06
N GLN A 437 -20.80 2.85 -4.70
CA GLN A 437 -21.34 4.20 -4.76
C GLN A 437 -20.24 5.20 -5.12
N ASP A 438 -20.65 6.36 -5.63
CA ASP A 438 -19.77 7.49 -5.93
C ASP A 438 -20.31 8.76 -5.26
N LEU A 439 -19.42 9.54 -4.64
CA LEU A 439 -19.78 10.86 -4.13
C LEU A 439 -20.03 11.80 -5.31
N LYS A 440 -21.21 12.42 -5.33
CA LYS A 440 -21.64 13.31 -6.41
C LYS A 440 -21.39 14.77 -6.06
N GLY A 441 -21.38 15.59 -7.10
CA GLY A 441 -21.20 17.02 -7.00
C GLY A 441 -21.31 17.69 -8.36
N THR A 442 -21.07 18.99 -8.36
CA THR A 442 -21.11 19.84 -9.56
C THR A 442 -19.71 20.33 -9.89
N GLY A 443 -19.28 20.11 -11.14
CA GLY A 443 -18.02 20.65 -11.64
C GLY A 443 -18.05 22.17 -11.71
N ARG A 444 -17.01 22.82 -11.20
CA ARG A 444 -16.81 24.27 -11.22
C ARG A 444 -15.37 24.60 -11.58
N MET A 445 -15.23 25.71 -12.31
CA MET A 445 -13.97 26.43 -12.47
C MET A 445 -14.00 27.67 -11.56
N GLY A 446 -12.85 28.17 -11.14
CA GLY A 446 -12.71 29.40 -10.37
C GLY A 446 -12.86 29.26 -8.85
N LEU A 447 -12.98 28.03 -8.34
CA LEU A 447 -12.84 27.79 -6.90
C LEU A 447 -11.35 27.92 -6.51
N PRO A 448 -11.01 28.58 -5.40
CA PRO A 448 -9.63 28.77 -5.00
C PRO A 448 -9.02 27.43 -4.57
N SER A 449 -7.86 27.10 -5.17
CA SER A 449 -7.04 25.97 -4.74
C SER A 449 -6.07 26.43 -3.68
N TYR A 450 -6.02 25.73 -2.55
CA TYR A 450 -5.05 26.03 -1.50
C TYR A 450 -3.61 25.77 -1.94
N ALA A 451 -3.36 24.64 -2.61
CA ALA A 451 -2.02 24.31 -3.10
C ALA A 451 -1.59 25.15 -4.32
N MET A 452 -2.56 25.63 -5.11
CA MET A 452 -2.33 26.36 -6.37
C MET A 452 -3.20 27.62 -6.45
N PRO A 453 -2.98 28.63 -5.58
CA PRO A 453 -3.87 29.79 -5.45
C PRO A 453 -3.99 30.63 -6.73
N ASP A 454 -2.97 30.60 -7.59
CA ASP A 454 -2.92 31.38 -8.83
C ASP A 454 -3.50 30.65 -10.05
N SER A 455 -3.91 29.38 -9.89
CA SER A 455 -4.28 28.51 -11.01
C SER A 455 -5.78 28.27 -11.02
N ASN A 456 -6.40 28.43 -12.20
CA ASN A 456 -7.83 28.16 -12.37
C ASN A 456 -8.05 26.66 -12.65
N LEU A 457 -8.40 25.90 -11.61
CA LEU A 457 -8.56 24.45 -11.68
C LEU A 457 -10.02 24.03 -11.75
N TYR A 458 -10.29 22.96 -12.50
CA TYR A 458 -11.55 22.23 -12.38
C TYR A 458 -11.61 21.55 -11.01
N MET A 459 -12.70 21.74 -10.29
CA MET A 459 -13.00 21.09 -9.02
C MET A 459 -14.47 20.71 -8.96
N MET A 460 -14.80 19.70 -8.16
CA MET A 460 -16.17 19.24 -7.96
C MET A 460 -16.67 19.71 -6.60
N GLU A 461 -17.56 20.68 -6.60
CA GLU A 461 -18.28 21.08 -5.38
C GLU A 461 -19.23 19.97 -4.97
N ILE A 462 -19.11 19.49 -3.73
CA ILE A 462 -19.85 18.32 -3.24
C ILE A 462 -21.34 18.63 -3.13
N ASP A 463 -22.17 17.66 -3.54
CA ASP A 463 -23.60 17.68 -3.26
C ASP A 463 -23.86 17.14 -1.84
N ASP A 464 -24.40 17.97 -0.96
CA ASP A 464 -24.60 17.63 0.46
C ASP A 464 -25.55 16.43 0.64
N SER A 465 -26.54 16.27 -0.25
CA SER A 465 -27.47 15.13 -0.19
C SER A 465 -26.77 13.83 -0.56
N SER A 466 -25.89 13.86 -1.56
CA SER A 466 -25.02 12.75 -1.93
C SER A 466 -24.03 12.41 -0.83
N LEU A 467 -23.47 13.41 -0.14
CA LEU A 467 -22.58 13.18 0.99
C LEU A 467 -23.33 12.50 2.15
N ALA A 468 -24.52 12.99 2.50
CA ALA A 468 -25.35 12.39 3.55
C ALA A 468 -25.72 10.94 3.21
N ALA A 469 -26.12 10.67 1.96
CA ALA A 469 -26.42 9.32 1.50
C ALA A 469 -25.20 8.40 1.56
N ALA A 470 -24.03 8.88 1.12
CA ALA A 470 -22.79 8.11 1.15
C ALA A 470 -22.40 7.75 2.60
N LYS A 471 -22.48 8.70 3.53
CA LYS A 471 -22.24 8.49 4.96
C LYS A 471 -23.19 7.45 5.56
N SER A 472 -24.49 7.55 5.24
CA SER A 472 -25.49 6.58 5.70
C SER A 472 -25.18 5.17 5.21
N ALA A 473 -24.87 5.02 3.92
CA ALA A 473 -24.57 3.71 3.33
C ALA A 473 -23.32 3.06 3.94
N ILE A 474 -22.29 3.85 4.24
CA ILE A 474 -21.10 3.37 4.95
C ILE A 474 -21.50 2.83 6.34
N GLN A 475 -22.26 3.61 7.11
CA GLN A 475 -22.73 3.19 8.44
C GLN A 475 -23.62 1.95 8.39
N ASP A 476 -24.54 1.88 7.42
CA ASP A 476 -25.42 0.72 7.24
C ASP A 476 -24.63 -0.57 7.03
N VAL A 477 -23.59 -0.53 6.18
CA VAL A 477 -22.72 -1.69 5.97
C VAL A 477 -21.89 -1.99 7.22
N MET A 478 -21.33 -0.98 7.90
CA MET A 478 -20.57 -1.18 9.14
C MET A 478 -21.42 -1.83 10.24
N GLU A 479 -22.69 -1.44 10.36
CA GLU A 479 -23.63 -1.95 11.36
C GLU A 479 -24.38 -3.23 10.92
N GLY A 480 -24.22 -3.65 9.67
CA GLY A 480 -24.82 -4.87 9.13
C GLY A 480 -26.32 -4.74 8.80
N ARG A 481 -26.80 -3.52 8.52
CA ARG A 481 -28.18 -3.24 8.11
C ARG A 481 -28.48 -3.65 6.66
#